data_AF-A0A931Y6J1-F1
#
_entry.id   AF-A0A931Y6J1-F1
#
_cell.length_a   1.000
_cell.length_b   1.000
_cell.length_c   1.000
_cell.angle_alpha   90.00
_cell.angle_beta   90.00
_cell.angle_gamma   90.00
#
_symmetry.space_group_name_H-M   'P 1'
#
loop_
_entity.id
_entity.type
_entity.pdbx_description
1 polymer ?
#
loop_
_entity_poly.entity_id
_entity_poly.type
_entity_poly.pdbx_seq_one_letter_code
_entity_poly.pdbx_strand_id
1 'polypeptide(L)'
;MRFFKLLVEWVQRTSWARLVAGTAIGIIIWKFSATFVQDLLVYGAFLFALRRVSRGAAAWKQLPGIAFIVVLMHMILSLPFSSNPALSLRDFSGMLKIFAGAFAIPVVFNTRERIETALFYSATAIALVLGYDLIRLTVALGANLLREAHGFRPFILNHSNVASMMAGACVFVFFYFFWQWRRSFWRAAGCLGGGLLCLAYLVLLTSRGPQIAFALTTVFAGVLIPRRGL
;
A
#
# COMPACT_ATOMS: atom_id res chain seq x y z
N MET A 1 22.85 18.73 17.15
CA MET A 1 21.48 19.25 16.89
C MET A 1 21.37 20.23 15.72
N ARG A 2 22.25 21.23 15.57
CA ARG A 2 22.16 22.25 14.51
C ARG A 2 22.28 21.70 13.08
N PHE A 3 23.18 20.72 12.87
CA PHE A 3 23.35 20.04 11.59
C PHE A 3 22.10 19.26 11.14
N PHE A 4 21.45 18.56 12.07
CA PHE A 4 20.22 17.80 11.77
C PHE A 4 19.07 18.70 11.36
N LYS A 5 18.94 19.87 12.00
CA LYS A 5 17.92 20.86 11.65
C LYS A 5 18.15 21.44 10.24
N LEU A 6 19.39 21.77 9.91
CA LEU A 6 19.78 22.26 8.58
C LEU A 6 19.54 21.20 7.49
N LEU A 7 19.83 19.93 7.79
CA LEU A 7 19.57 18.82 6.88
C LEU A 7 18.06 18.64 6.61
N VAL A 8 17.22 18.69 7.66
CA VAL A 8 15.77 18.60 7.52
C VAL A 8 15.21 19.77 6.71
N GLU A 9 15.65 21.00 7.00
CA GLU A 9 15.22 22.19 6.25
C GLU A 9 15.64 22.13 4.77
N TRP A 10 16.86 21.66 4.49
CA TRP A 10 17.35 21.47 3.12
C TRP A 10 16.57 20.39 2.36
N VAL A 11 16.30 19.25 3.01
CA VAL A 11 15.47 18.18 2.44
C VAL A 11 14.07 18.72 2.16
N GLN A 12 13.46 19.49 3.07
CA GLN A 12 12.12 20.05 2.87
C GLN A 12 12.07 21.05 1.70
N ARG A 13 13.13 21.83 1.50
CA ARG A 13 13.18 22.88 0.45
C ARG A 13 13.37 22.30 -0.95
N THR A 14 14.02 21.14 -1.07
CA THR A 14 14.48 20.59 -2.35
C THR A 14 13.59 19.45 -2.83
N SER A 15 12.94 19.60 -3.99
CA SER A 15 11.93 18.64 -4.49
C SER A 15 12.46 17.23 -4.75
N TRP A 16 13.66 17.10 -5.34
CA TRP A 16 14.28 15.80 -5.58
C TRP A 16 14.77 15.15 -4.28
N ALA A 17 15.29 15.94 -3.33
CA ALA A 17 15.75 15.43 -2.03
C ALA A 17 14.57 14.87 -1.22
N ARG A 18 13.39 15.51 -1.26
CA ARG A 18 12.15 14.95 -0.67
C ARG A 18 11.76 13.63 -1.31
N LEU A 19 11.87 13.52 -2.63
CA LEU A 19 11.54 12.29 -3.33
C LEU A 19 12.47 11.15 -2.92
N VAL A 20 13.78 11.38 -2.97
CA VAL A 20 14.78 10.38 -2.56
C VAL A 20 14.60 9.98 -1.09
N ALA A 21 14.44 10.95 -0.19
CA ALA A 21 14.25 10.68 1.23
C ALA A 21 12.94 9.93 1.51
N GLY A 22 11.84 10.35 0.88
CA GLY A 22 10.53 9.69 1.02
C GLY A 22 10.55 8.25 0.52
N THR A 23 11.16 8.01 -0.64
CA THR A 23 11.34 6.67 -1.20
C THR A 23 12.25 5.81 -0.33
N ALA A 24 13.37 6.35 0.18
CA ALA A 24 14.28 5.64 1.07
C ALA A 24 13.58 5.23 2.38
N ILE A 25 12.83 6.15 3.00
CA ILE A 25 12.02 5.87 4.19
C ILE A 25 10.99 4.79 3.87
N GLY A 26 10.29 4.89 2.75
CA GLY A 26 9.36 3.86 2.29
C GLY A 26 10.02 2.49 2.18
N ILE A 27 11.18 2.39 1.53
CA ILE A 27 11.93 1.14 1.40
C ILE A 27 12.31 0.60 2.79
N ILE A 28 12.79 1.45 3.71
CA ILE A 28 13.15 1.02 5.07
C ILE A 28 11.92 0.46 5.80
N ILE A 29 10.78 1.14 5.73
CA ILE A 29 9.53 0.70 6.37
C ILE A 29 9.03 -0.61 5.76
N TRP A 30 9.13 -0.79 4.44
CA TRP A 30 8.58 -1.96 3.77
C TRP A 30 9.51 -3.17 3.77
N LYS A 31 10.84 -2.97 3.69
CA LYS A 31 11.83 -4.04 3.57
C LYS A 31 12.47 -4.42 4.90
N PHE A 32 12.67 -3.47 5.80
CA PHE A 32 13.50 -3.66 7.00
C PHE A 32 12.74 -3.40 8.30
N SER A 33 11.45 -3.06 8.25
CA SER A 33 10.70 -2.88 9.48
C SER A 33 10.55 -4.21 10.19
N ALA A 34 11.23 -4.37 11.32
CA ALA A 34 10.87 -5.36 12.31
C ALA A 34 9.38 -5.20 12.65
N THR A 35 8.69 -6.30 12.93
CA THR A 35 7.28 -6.31 13.36
C THR A 35 7.04 -5.31 14.49
N PHE A 36 8.00 -5.15 15.40
CA PHE A 36 7.97 -4.15 16.46
C PHE A 36 7.90 -2.70 15.96
N VAL A 37 8.67 -2.33 14.94
CA VAL A 37 8.69 -0.94 14.41
C VAL A 37 7.38 -0.63 13.69
N GLN A 38 6.85 -1.61 12.94
CA GLN A 38 5.52 -1.51 12.32
C GLN A 38 4.43 -1.34 13.38
N ASP A 39 4.47 -2.14 14.44
CA ASP A 39 3.52 -2.05 15.54
C ASP A 39 3.60 -0.69 16.26
N LEU A 40 4.81 -0.21 16.53
CA LEU A 40 5.02 1.11 17.15
C LEU A 40 4.48 2.24 16.27
N LEU A 41 4.71 2.19 14.96
CA LEU A 41 4.19 3.18 14.02
C LEU A 41 2.66 3.15 13.94
N VAL A 42 2.07 1.95 13.81
CA VAL A 42 0.62 1.77 13.68
C VAL A 42 -0.10 2.15 14.98
N TYR A 43 0.31 1.61 16.12
CA TYR A 43 -0.32 1.91 17.41
C TYR A 43 0.00 3.33 17.88
N GLY A 44 1.21 3.84 17.62
CA GLY A 44 1.56 5.24 17.89
C GLY A 44 0.67 6.20 17.09
N ALA A 45 0.47 5.93 15.80
CA ALA A 45 -0.43 6.71 14.95
C ALA A 45 -1.89 6.60 15.40
N PHE A 46 -2.32 5.42 15.84
CA PHE A 46 -3.65 5.19 16.40
C PHE A 46 -3.90 5.96 17.70
N LEU A 47 -2.96 5.89 18.66
CA LEU A 47 -3.05 6.63 19.93
C LEU A 47 -3.06 8.15 19.68
N PHE A 48 -2.26 8.62 18.72
CA PHE A 48 -2.30 10.00 18.27
C PHE A 48 -3.67 10.36 17.65
N ALA A 49 -4.23 9.48 16.83
CA ALA A 49 -5.51 9.68 16.19
C ALA A 49 -6.68 9.71 17.19
N LEU A 50 -6.63 8.88 18.24
CA LEU A 50 -7.61 8.89 19.33
C LEU A 50 -7.71 10.26 20.00
N ARG A 51 -6.56 10.91 20.27
CA ARG A 51 -6.54 12.27 20.84
C ARG A 51 -7.09 13.35 19.90
N ARG A 52 -7.30 13.04 18.62
CA ARG A 52 -7.69 13.99 17.57
C ARG A 52 -8.85 13.47 16.71
N VAL A 53 -9.72 12.65 17.29
CA VAL A 53 -10.77 11.93 16.54
C VAL A 53 -11.71 12.85 15.77
N SER A 54 -11.96 14.07 16.29
CA SER A 54 -12.79 15.08 15.65
C SER A 54 -12.31 15.46 14.25
N ARG A 55 -11.01 15.35 13.97
CA ARG A 55 -10.43 15.65 12.64
C ARG A 55 -10.75 14.58 11.59
N GLY A 56 -10.94 13.32 12.01
CA GLY A 56 -11.21 12.20 11.11
C GLY A 56 -12.68 11.83 10.98
N ALA A 57 -13.56 12.38 11.83
CA ALA A 57 -14.95 11.97 11.94
C ALA A 57 -15.75 12.09 10.63
N ALA A 58 -15.45 13.09 9.78
CA ALA A 58 -16.12 13.26 8.49
C ALA A 58 -15.83 12.10 7.51
N ALA A 59 -14.62 11.54 7.51
CA ALA A 59 -14.25 10.42 6.65
C ALA A 59 -15.02 9.14 7.03
N TRP A 60 -15.28 8.96 8.32
CA TRP A 60 -16.01 7.81 8.86
C TRP A 60 -17.51 7.83 8.57
N LYS A 61 -18.07 9.00 8.26
CA LYS A 61 -19.47 9.16 7.85
C LYS A 61 -19.72 8.83 6.38
N GLN A 62 -18.66 8.66 5.59
CA GLN A 62 -18.80 8.30 4.17
C GLN A 62 -19.10 6.80 4.03
N LEU A 63 -19.67 6.41 2.89
CA LEU A 63 -20.02 5.02 2.59
C LEU A 63 -18.86 4.02 2.85
N PRO A 64 -17.60 4.31 2.46
CA PRO A 64 -16.48 3.42 2.76
C PRO A 64 -16.18 3.32 4.26
N GLY A 65 -16.30 4.43 5.01
CA GLY A 65 -16.13 4.44 6.46
C GLY A 65 -17.21 3.64 7.17
N ILE A 66 -18.47 3.77 6.74
CA ILE A 66 -19.59 2.99 7.27
C ILE A 66 -19.39 1.50 6.95
N ALA A 67 -19.05 1.15 5.72
CA ALA A 67 -18.77 -0.23 5.34
C ALA A 67 -17.66 -0.85 6.20
N PHE A 68 -16.61 -0.07 6.48
CA PHE A 68 -15.51 -0.52 7.33
C PHE A 68 -15.96 -0.76 8.79
N ILE A 69 -16.83 0.11 9.33
CA ILE A 69 -17.45 -0.09 10.66
C ILE A 69 -18.32 -1.35 10.67
N VAL A 70 -19.13 -1.57 9.63
CA VAL A 70 -19.99 -2.75 9.52
C VAL A 70 -19.15 -4.04 9.50
N VAL A 71 -18.04 -4.07 8.75
CA VAL A 71 -17.12 -5.20 8.73
C VAL A 71 -16.50 -5.44 10.11
N LEU A 72 -16.07 -4.37 10.81
CA LEU A 72 -15.54 -4.48 12.17
C LEU A 72 -16.58 -5.04 13.15
N MET A 73 -17.81 -4.54 13.10
CA MET A 73 -18.90 -5.02 13.93
C MET A 73 -19.22 -6.48 13.64
N HIS A 74 -19.30 -6.85 12.36
CA HIS A 74 -19.52 -8.24 11.96
C HIS A 74 -18.41 -9.17 12.48
N MET A 75 -17.15 -8.75 12.41
CA MET A 75 -16.03 -9.50 12.99
C MET A 75 -16.13 -9.68 14.50
N ILE A 76 -16.47 -8.62 15.24
CA ILE A 76 -16.60 -8.69 16.69
C ILE A 76 -17.77 -9.62 17.08
N LEU A 77 -18.89 -9.49 16.38
CA LEU A 77 -20.09 -10.30 16.63
C LEU A 77 -19.91 -11.76 16.22
N SER A 78 -19.03 -12.09 15.28
CA SER A 78 -18.78 -13.47 14.85
C SER A 78 -17.80 -14.23 15.75
N LEU A 79 -16.97 -13.54 16.54
CA LEU A 79 -16.03 -14.16 17.50
C LEU A 79 -16.68 -15.18 18.45
N PRO A 80 -17.81 -14.89 19.14
CA PRO A 80 -18.43 -15.86 20.05
C PRO A 80 -19.02 -17.08 19.37
N PHE A 81 -19.24 -17.04 18.05
CA PHE A 81 -19.77 -18.16 17.26
C PHE A 81 -18.67 -18.97 16.57
N SER A 82 -17.40 -18.66 16.84
CA SER A 82 -16.29 -19.41 16.25
C SER A 82 -16.17 -20.80 16.87
N SER A 83 -16.05 -21.82 16.01
CA SER A 83 -15.75 -23.20 16.40
C SER A 83 -14.37 -23.34 17.06
N ASN A 84 -13.46 -22.37 16.87
CA ASN A 84 -12.10 -22.36 17.43
C ASN A 84 -11.76 -20.98 18.03
N PRO A 85 -12.18 -20.69 19.27
CA PRO A 85 -12.10 -19.35 19.86
C PRO A 85 -10.66 -18.83 20.00
N ALA A 86 -9.69 -19.70 20.30
CA ALA A 86 -8.28 -19.30 20.44
C ALA A 86 -7.66 -18.85 19.10
N LEU A 87 -7.96 -19.55 18.01
CA LEU A 87 -7.49 -19.19 16.67
C LEU A 87 -8.16 -17.89 16.19
N SER A 88 -9.47 -17.76 16.40
CA SER A 88 -10.21 -16.55 16.02
C SER A 88 -9.77 -15.32 16.80
N LEU A 89 -9.43 -15.44 18.08
CA LEU A 89 -8.86 -14.34 18.86
C LEU A 89 -7.48 -13.94 18.33
N ARG A 90 -6.63 -14.91 17.95
CA ARG A 90 -5.34 -14.62 17.34
C ARG A 90 -5.49 -13.87 16.03
N ASP A 91 -6.37 -14.33 15.15
CA ASP A 91 -6.61 -13.70 13.85
C ASP A 91 -7.24 -12.31 14.00
N PHE A 92 -8.18 -12.15 14.95
CA PHE A 92 -8.74 -10.86 15.32
C PHE A 92 -7.66 -9.88 15.80
N SER A 93 -6.72 -10.34 16.64
CA SER A 93 -5.60 -9.52 17.10
C SER A 93 -4.70 -9.04 15.95
N GLY A 94 -4.52 -9.87 14.92
CA GLY A 94 -3.80 -9.49 13.71
C GLY A 94 -4.55 -8.41 12.91
N MET A 95 -5.87 -8.54 12.80
CA MET A 95 -6.71 -7.55 12.11
C MET A 95 -6.85 -6.24 12.88
N LEU A 96 -6.75 -6.22 14.21
CA LEU A 96 -6.75 -4.99 15.01
C LEU A 96 -5.68 -4.00 14.55
N LYS A 97 -4.51 -4.48 14.10
CA LYS A 97 -3.46 -3.61 13.53
C LYS A 97 -3.94 -2.91 12.26
N ILE A 98 -4.68 -3.62 11.41
CA ILE A 98 -5.27 -3.05 10.19
C ILE A 98 -6.31 -1.99 10.56
N PHE A 99 -7.18 -2.27 11.53
CA PHE A 99 -8.18 -1.32 12.02
C PHE A 99 -7.53 -0.06 12.64
N ALA A 100 -6.50 -0.24 13.47
CA ALA A 100 -5.75 0.84 14.09
C ALA A 100 -5.08 1.73 13.03
N GLY A 101 -4.46 1.13 12.02
CA GLY A 101 -3.88 1.84 10.88
C GLY A 101 -4.92 2.60 10.07
N ALA A 102 -6.01 1.94 9.68
CA ALA A 102 -7.10 2.53 8.91
C ALA A 102 -7.73 3.74 9.63
N PHE A 103 -7.85 3.66 10.96
CA PHE A 103 -8.32 4.77 11.78
C PHE A 103 -7.36 5.94 11.87
N ALA A 104 -6.05 5.67 11.89
CA ALA A 104 -5.06 6.71 11.90
C ALA A 104 -4.99 7.49 10.57
N ILE A 105 -5.22 6.83 9.42
CA ILE A 105 -5.08 7.42 8.09
C ILE A 105 -5.78 8.79 7.94
N PRO A 106 -7.09 8.95 8.17
CA PRO A 106 -7.77 10.22 7.96
C PRO A 106 -7.34 11.32 8.93
N VAL A 107 -6.78 10.95 10.10
CA VAL A 107 -6.31 11.91 11.11
C VAL A 107 -4.87 12.36 10.87
N VAL A 108 -4.00 11.44 10.46
CA VAL A 108 -2.59 11.69 10.14
C VAL A 108 -2.47 12.38 8.78
N PHE A 109 -3.16 11.85 7.77
CA PHE A 109 -3.20 12.40 6.41
C PHE A 109 -4.49 13.20 6.21
N ASN A 110 -4.59 14.29 6.95
CA ASN A 110 -5.78 15.14 7.00
C ASN A 110 -6.04 16.00 5.74
N THR A 111 -5.19 15.90 4.72
CA THR A 111 -5.31 16.70 3.48
C THR A 111 -5.10 15.81 2.28
N ARG A 112 -5.77 16.13 1.17
CA ARG A 112 -5.65 15.40 -0.10
C ARG A 112 -4.19 15.28 -0.54
N GLU A 113 -3.43 16.37 -0.48
CA GLU A 113 -2.01 16.39 -0.85
C GLU A 113 -1.17 15.41 -0.02
N ARG A 114 -1.42 15.30 1.29
CA ARG A 114 -0.70 14.38 2.16
C ARG A 114 -1.04 12.92 1.86
N ILE A 115 -2.31 12.62 1.58
CA ILE A 115 -2.76 11.29 1.16
C ILE A 115 -2.10 10.92 -0.18
N GLU A 116 -2.19 11.81 -1.17
CA GLU A 116 -1.59 11.61 -2.50
C GLU A 116 -0.07 11.40 -2.39
N THR A 117 0.61 12.23 -1.61
CA THR A 117 2.06 12.11 -1.39
C THR A 117 2.43 10.79 -0.73
N ALA A 118 1.69 10.38 0.31
CA ALA A 118 1.93 9.10 1.00
C ALA A 118 1.68 7.90 0.09
N LEU A 119 0.61 7.93 -0.70
CA LEU A 119 0.31 6.89 -1.69
C LEU A 119 1.39 6.80 -2.76
N PHE A 120 1.79 7.92 -3.34
CA PHE A 120 2.79 7.97 -4.40
C PHE A 120 4.16 7.45 -3.93
N TYR A 121 4.64 7.91 -2.76
CA TYR A 121 5.92 7.45 -2.23
C TYR A 121 5.89 5.98 -1.82
N SER A 122 4.77 5.52 -1.24
CA SER A 122 4.61 4.10 -0.91
C SER A 122 4.59 3.23 -2.16
N ALA A 123 3.84 3.62 -3.19
CA ALA A 123 3.77 2.89 -4.46
C ALA A 123 5.13 2.88 -5.17
N THR A 124 5.87 3.99 -5.17
CA THR A 124 7.22 4.07 -5.73
C THR A 124 8.20 3.15 -4.99
N ALA A 125 8.18 3.18 -3.65
CA ALA A 125 9.02 2.31 -2.84
C ALA A 125 8.73 0.83 -3.10
N ILE A 126 7.44 0.44 -3.14
CA ILE A 126 7.02 -0.93 -3.45
C ILE A 126 7.45 -1.31 -4.87
N ALA A 127 7.24 -0.45 -5.87
CA ALA A 127 7.63 -0.73 -7.26
C ALA A 127 9.14 -0.97 -7.40
N LEU A 128 9.98 -0.22 -6.70
CA LEU A 128 11.43 -0.44 -6.68
C LEU A 128 11.81 -1.75 -6.00
N VAL A 129 11.15 -2.07 -4.88
CA VAL A 129 11.35 -3.36 -4.19
C VAL A 129 10.95 -4.53 -5.09
N LEU A 130 9.80 -4.44 -5.76
CA LEU A 130 9.31 -5.44 -6.70
C LEU A 130 10.19 -5.52 -7.95
N GLY A 131 10.71 -4.39 -8.44
CA GLY A 131 11.62 -4.36 -9.57
C GLY A 131 12.94 -5.06 -9.26
N TYR A 132 13.49 -4.80 -8.08
CA TYR A 132 14.66 -5.53 -7.58
C TYR A 132 14.36 -7.03 -7.40
N ASP A 133 13.18 -7.38 -6.86
CA ASP A 133 12.75 -8.78 -6.72
C ASP A 133 12.67 -9.47 -8.09
N LEU A 134 12.11 -8.77 -9.08
CA LEU A 134 11.99 -9.26 -10.44
C LEU A 134 13.34 -9.49 -11.09
N ILE A 135 14.27 -8.53 -11.00
CA ILE A 135 15.64 -8.69 -11.50
C ILE A 135 16.30 -9.91 -10.85
N ARG A 136 16.15 -10.06 -9.52
CA ARG A 136 16.71 -11.21 -8.81
C ARG A 136 16.12 -12.53 -9.31
N LEU A 137 14.80 -12.60 -9.51
CA LEU A 137 14.12 -13.78 -10.04
C LEU A 137 14.57 -14.09 -11.48
N THR A 138 14.68 -13.07 -12.34
CA THR A 138 15.15 -13.24 -13.72
C THR A 138 16.58 -13.75 -13.77
N VAL A 139 17.48 -13.24 -12.94
CA VAL A 139 18.87 -13.70 -12.85
C VAL A 139 18.95 -15.14 -12.30
N ALA A 140 18.12 -15.49 -11.32
CA ALA A 140 18.16 -16.81 -10.70
C ALA A 140 17.52 -17.91 -11.55
N LEU A 141 16.40 -17.63 -12.22
CA LEU A 141 15.59 -18.63 -12.92
C LEU A 141 15.76 -18.60 -14.44
N GLY A 142 16.24 -17.50 -15.02
CA GLY A 142 16.44 -17.35 -16.46
C GLY A 142 15.18 -17.69 -17.26
N ALA A 143 15.29 -18.66 -18.17
CA ALA A 143 14.20 -19.12 -19.01
C ALA A 143 13.04 -19.80 -18.25
N ASN A 144 13.28 -20.29 -17.03
CA ASN A 144 12.26 -20.96 -16.20
C ASN A 144 11.41 -19.98 -15.39
N LEU A 145 11.65 -18.68 -15.52
CA LEU A 145 10.96 -17.64 -14.75
C LEU A 145 9.44 -17.81 -14.73
N LEU A 146 8.81 -18.01 -15.89
CA LEU A 146 7.35 -18.15 -15.99
C LEU A 146 6.80 -19.44 -15.34
N ARG A 147 7.61 -20.49 -15.26
CA ARG A 147 7.19 -21.79 -14.70
C ARG A 147 7.38 -21.86 -13.20
N GLU A 148 8.46 -21.26 -12.69
CA GLU A 148 8.94 -21.50 -11.33
C GLU A 148 8.93 -20.24 -10.44
N ALA A 149 8.67 -19.04 -10.98
CA ALA A 149 8.66 -17.79 -10.20
C ALA A 149 7.66 -17.83 -9.03
N HIS A 150 6.54 -18.55 -9.15
CA HIS A 150 5.57 -18.68 -8.07
C HIS A 150 6.10 -19.46 -6.86
N GLY A 151 7.00 -20.42 -7.10
CA GLY A 151 7.56 -21.32 -6.08
C GLY A 151 8.91 -20.86 -5.51
N PHE A 152 9.56 -19.89 -6.14
CA PHE A 152 10.93 -19.49 -5.79
C PHE A 152 10.99 -18.70 -4.48
N ARG A 153 11.56 -19.35 -3.44
CA ARG A 153 11.78 -18.75 -2.13
C ARG A 153 13.26 -18.36 -1.98
N PRO A 154 13.59 -17.27 -1.26
CA PRO A 154 12.69 -16.41 -0.48
C PRO A 154 12.16 -15.20 -1.27
N PHE A 155 10.86 -14.88 -1.15
CA PHE A 155 10.29 -13.63 -1.66
C PHE A 155 10.64 -12.44 -0.76
N ILE A 156 10.82 -11.25 -1.33
CA ILE A 156 11.16 -10.05 -0.52
C ILE A 156 9.98 -9.61 0.35
N LEU A 157 8.75 -9.77 -0.13
CA LEU A 157 7.53 -9.43 0.60
C LEU A 157 6.88 -10.65 1.26
N ASN A 158 7.69 -11.55 1.82
CA ASN A 158 7.34 -12.81 2.49
C ASN A 158 6.69 -13.89 1.60
N HIS A 159 5.72 -13.55 0.76
CA HIS A 159 4.97 -14.50 -0.06
C HIS A 159 4.59 -13.91 -1.43
N SER A 160 4.62 -14.75 -2.47
CA SER A 160 4.14 -14.45 -3.83
C SER A 160 2.78 -13.76 -3.88
N ASN A 161 1.82 -14.20 -3.07
CA ASN A 161 0.47 -13.63 -3.05
C ASN A 161 0.44 -12.21 -2.49
N VAL A 162 1.17 -11.94 -1.40
CA VAL A 162 1.26 -10.59 -0.82
C VAL A 162 1.95 -9.64 -1.78
N ALA A 163 3.06 -10.08 -2.38
CA ALA A 163 3.80 -9.30 -3.37
C ALA A 163 2.91 -8.95 -4.59
N SER A 164 2.14 -9.91 -5.08
CA SER A 164 1.22 -9.70 -6.20
C SER A 164 0.05 -8.77 -5.83
N MET A 165 -0.53 -8.87 -4.63
CA MET A 165 -1.58 -7.94 -4.19
C MET A 165 -1.04 -6.50 -4.11
N MET A 166 0.16 -6.32 -3.56
CA MET A 166 0.81 -5.01 -3.50
C MET A 166 1.13 -4.47 -4.90
N ALA A 167 1.57 -5.34 -5.82
CA ALA A 167 1.77 -4.97 -7.22
C ALA A 167 0.46 -4.45 -7.84
N GLY A 168 -0.64 -5.19 -7.70
CA GLY A 168 -1.96 -4.79 -8.20
C GLY A 168 -2.44 -3.45 -7.61
N ALA A 169 -2.26 -3.23 -6.31
CA ALA A 169 -2.58 -1.95 -5.67
C ALA A 169 -1.74 -0.79 -6.24
N CYS A 170 -0.44 -1.02 -6.45
CA CYS A 170 0.45 -0.01 -7.04
C CYS A 170 0.06 0.37 -8.47
N VAL A 171 -0.45 -0.58 -9.27
CA VAL A 171 -0.95 -0.28 -10.62
C VAL A 171 -2.05 0.78 -10.57
N PHE A 172 -3.03 0.65 -9.66
CA PHE A 172 -4.10 1.65 -9.52
C PHE A 172 -3.57 3.01 -9.08
N VAL A 173 -2.60 3.05 -8.16
CA VAL A 173 -1.98 4.29 -7.70
C VAL A 173 -1.23 4.97 -8.86
N PHE A 174 -0.39 4.24 -9.59
CA PHE A 174 0.32 4.81 -10.74
C PHE A 174 -0.63 5.22 -11.86
N PHE A 175 -1.72 4.49 -12.09
CA PHE A 175 -2.74 4.88 -13.05
C PHE A 175 -3.40 6.21 -12.67
N TYR A 176 -3.76 6.39 -11.40
CA TYR A 176 -4.30 7.66 -10.88
C TYR A 176 -3.36 8.84 -11.15
N PHE A 177 -2.07 8.69 -10.79
CA PHE A 177 -1.08 9.75 -11.00
C PHE A 177 -0.71 9.97 -12.46
N PHE A 178 -0.67 8.91 -13.27
CA PHE A 178 -0.52 9.00 -14.72
C PHE A 178 -1.63 9.87 -15.33
N TRP A 179 -2.88 9.61 -14.95
CA TRP A 179 -4.02 10.39 -15.43
C TRP A 179 -3.95 11.85 -14.99
N GLN A 180 -3.61 12.10 -13.72
CA GLN A 180 -3.46 13.45 -13.16
C GLN A 180 -2.33 14.24 -13.83
N TRP A 181 -1.22 13.59 -14.18
CA TRP A 181 -0.03 14.23 -14.74
C TRP A 181 0.17 13.96 -16.24
N ARG A 182 -0.87 13.57 -16.97
CA ARG A 182 -0.80 13.24 -18.41
C ARG A 182 -0.18 14.32 -19.30
N ARG A 183 -0.22 15.59 -18.87
CA ARG A 183 0.38 16.72 -19.60
C ARG A 183 1.88 16.89 -19.38
N SER A 184 2.45 16.21 -18.38
CA SER A 184 3.89 16.24 -18.09
C SER A 184 4.52 14.92 -18.51
N PHE A 185 5.16 14.91 -19.69
CA PHE A 185 5.70 13.71 -20.31
C PHE A 185 6.56 12.88 -19.35
N TRP A 186 7.54 13.50 -18.67
CA TRP A 186 8.46 12.80 -17.77
C TRP A 186 7.76 12.15 -16.57
N ARG A 187 6.79 12.84 -15.96
CA ARG A 187 6.06 12.30 -14.80
C ARG A 187 5.09 11.20 -15.21
N ALA A 188 4.41 11.37 -16.33
CA ALA A 188 3.52 10.38 -16.90
C ALA A 188 4.31 9.12 -17.31
N ALA A 189 5.45 9.27 -17.97
CA ALA A 189 6.32 8.16 -18.36
C ALA A 189 6.82 7.38 -17.13
N GLY A 190 7.22 8.07 -16.05
CA GLY A 190 7.61 7.42 -14.80
C GLY A 190 6.50 6.60 -14.16
N CYS A 191 5.26 7.14 -14.12
CA CYS A 191 4.10 6.41 -13.60
C CYS A 191 3.73 5.23 -14.50
N LEU A 192 3.79 5.39 -15.82
CA LEU A 192 3.54 4.32 -16.77
C LEU A 192 4.57 3.19 -16.59
N GLY A 193 5.85 3.53 -16.47
CA GLY A 193 6.93 2.56 -16.22
C GLY A 193 6.73 1.80 -14.91
N GLY A 194 6.40 2.49 -13.81
CA GLY A 194 6.08 1.86 -12.53
C GLY A 194 4.86 0.92 -12.62
N GLY A 195 3.79 1.37 -13.30
CA GLY A 195 2.59 0.57 -13.52
C GLY A 195 2.86 -0.68 -14.35
N LEU A 196 3.61 -0.56 -15.46
CA LEU A 196 4.00 -1.68 -16.31
C LEU A 196 4.87 -2.69 -15.57
N LEU A 197 5.81 -2.22 -14.74
CA LEU A 197 6.64 -3.08 -13.90
C LEU A 197 5.77 -3.89 -12.93
N CYS A 198 4.81 -3.25 -12.25
CA CYS A 198 3.90 -3.94 -11.34
C CYS A 198 2.96 -4.93 -12.06
N LEU A 199 2.48 -4.59 -13.26
CA LEU A 199 1.69 -5.50 -14.10
C LEU A 199 2.51 -6.71 -14.55
N ALA A 200 3.73 -6.49 -15.04
CA ALA A 200 4.65 -7.56 -15.43
C ALA A 200 4.90 -8.49 -14.25
N TYR A 201 5.16 -7.95 -13.06
CA TYR A 201 5.35 -8.72 -11.84
C TYR A 201 4.12 -9.58 -11.50
N LEU A 202 2.91 -9.01 -11.57
CA LEU A 202 1.63 -9.71 -11.30
C LEU A 202 1.37 -10.86 -12.29
N VAL A 203 1.74 -10.69 -13.56
CA VAL A 203 1.60 -11.72 -14.60
C VAL A 203 2.63 -12.82 -14.41
N LEU A 204 3.90 -12.44 -14.18
CA LEU A 204 5.02 -13.38 -14.07
C LEU A 204 4.90 -14.33 -12.86
N LEU A 205 4.37 -13.85 -11.73
CA LEU A 205 4.19 -14.70 -10.55
C LEU A 205 3.00 -15.66 -10.61
N THR A 206 2.13 -15.54 -11.62
CA THR A 206 0.99 -16.45 -11.88
C THR A 206 0.10 -16.75 -10.65
N SER A 207 0.04 -15.84 -9.67
CA SER A 207 -0.79 -15.97 -8.47
C SER A 207 -2.28 -15.73 -8.79
N ARG A 208 -3.06 -16.80 -8.89
CA ARG A 208 -4.49 -16.75 -9.27
C ARG A 208 -5.35 -15.83 -8.38
N GLY A 209 -5.19 -15.91 -7.05
CA GLY A 209 -6.00 -15.12 -6.11
C GLY A 209 -5.86 -13.60 -6.32
N PRO A 210 -4.63 -13.05 -6.25
CA PRO A 210 -4.36 -11.65 -6.55
C PRO A 210 -4.78 -11.21 -7.96
N GLN A 211 -4.63 -12.06 -8.97
CA GLN A 211 -5.06 -11.76 -10.34
C GLN A 211 -6.59 -11.62 -10.46
N ILE A 212 -7.34 -12.54 -9.83
CA ILE A 212 -8.81 -12.45 -9.76
C ILE A 212 -9.24 -11.19 -9.01
N ALA A 213 -8.61 -10.91 -7.86
CA ALA A 213 -8.90 -9.71 -7.08
C ALA A 213 -8.62 -8.42 -7.87
N PHE A 214 -7.51 -8.37 -8.60
CA PHE A 214 -7.17 -7.26 -9.48
C PHE A 214 -8.18 -7.10 -10.62
N ALA A 215 -8.58 -8.18 -11.27
CA ALA A 215 -9.57 -8.16 -12.34
C ALA A 215 -10.94 -7.67 -11.84
N LEU A 216 -11.43 -8.22 -10.73
CA LEU A 216 -12.68 -7.78 -10.10
C LEU A 216 -12.61 -6.30 -9.71
N THR A 217 -11.52 -5.87 -9.09
CA THR A 217 -11.34 -4.45 -8.70
C THR A 217 -11.36 -3.54 -9.92
N THR A 218 -10.76 -3.96 -11.04
CA THR A 218 -10.79 -3.20 -12.30
C THR A 218 -12.20 -3.09 -12.87
N VAL A 219 -12.97 -4.19 -12.86
CA VAL A 219 -14.37 -4.21 -13.30
C VAL A 219 -15.23 -3.29 -12.42
N PHE A 220 -15.13 -3.43 -11.09
CA PHE A 220 -15.88 -2.58 -10.16
C PHE A 220 -15.49 -1.11 -10.27
N ALA A 221 -14.20 -0.80 -10.44
CA ALA A 221 -13.73 0.56 -10.66
C ALA A 221 -14.31 1.14 -11.96
N GLY A 222 -14.34 0.36 -13.05
CA GLY A 222 -14.94 0.78 -14.32
C GLY A 222 -16.45 1.05 -14.23
N VAL A 223 -17.16 0.34 -13.36
CA VAL A 223 -18.60 0.56 -13.10
C VAL A 223 -18.84 1.76 -12.17
N LEU A 224 -17.94 1.99 -11.19
CA LEU A 224 -18.08 3.03 -10.18
C LEU A 224 -17.57 4.41 -10.62
N ILE A 225 -16.75 4.51 -11.67
CA ILE A 225 -16.40 5.80 -12.28
C ILE A 225 -17.67 6.34 -12.94
N PRO A 226 -18.28 7.43 -12.41
CA PRO A 226 -19.48 7.97 -13.03
C PRO A 226 -19.16 8.40 -14.46
N ARG A 227 -19.98 7.95 -15.43
CA ARG A 227 -19.99 8.38 -16.84
C ARG A 227 -20.40 9.86 -17.00
N ARG A 228 -19.92 10.76 -16.15
CA ARG A 228 -20.13 12.20 -16.27
C ARG A 228 -18.85 12.84 -16.79
N GLY A 229 -18.75 12.96 -18.11
CA GLY A 229 -17.77 13.81 -18.78
C GLY A 229 -16.80 13.11 -19.74
N LEU A 230 -17.27 12.17 -20.56
CA LEU A 230 -16.77 12.08 -21.94
C LEU A 230 -17.67 12.98 -22.79
#